data_AF-A0A814E0N5-F1
#
_entry.id   AF-A0A814E0N5-F1
#
_cell.length_a   1.000
_cell.length_b   1.000
_cell.length_c   1.000
_cell.angle_alpha   90.00
_cell.angle_beta   90.00
_cell.angle_gamma   90.00
#
_symmetry.space_group_name_H-M   'P 1'
#
loop_
_entity.id
_entity.type
_entity.pdbx_description
1 polymer ?
#
loop_
_entity_poly.entity_id
_entity_poly.type
_entity_poly.pdbx_seq_one_letter_code
_entity_poly.pdbx_strand_id
1 'polypeptide(L)'
;MEPSVMSYLPLSLCYLTSTTFSSSILTHLYINVETLDDCFYLLDGRLRKLTTLCVNVYYVNTFVEIVHNMDQLLNLKCFSLKLFHSFQQYDKIALLLRRMSNLEKLTLNIFIKNRNRVIDGTNIQHDILDYMPQLRSFIFYICTYVEPAVLSYKLSSEDIQQTLTNIGLQHVSNMVNYVTCFVNFVYGVRAACSIFSLPFEFNYLQDLGNNFPNIVFSCVTYLLIQDTIPFEHEFFMRIARSFPLLKHLCIRNRESQQLNGLVTFSSDNCQLHSIIEYPHLTILDVRSSHIDYAEQFLNETKTFIPCLTEIEASFSGHLKAVTKDFTREETRRNCAKVKKITSIVPVVHSEDFCLYFPSLYK
;
A
#
# COMPACT_ATOMS: atom_id res chain seq x y z
N MET A 1 -6.34 9.47 -15.33
CA MET A 1 -6.31 8.00 -15.47
C MET A 1 -4.86 7.56 -15.31
N GLU A 2 -4.45 7.12 -14.13
CA GLU A 2 -3.15 6.44 -13.99
C GLU A 2 -3.28 5.04 -14.63
N PRO A 3 -2.34 4.62 -15.50
CA PRO A 3 -2.31 3.27 -16.06
C PRO A 3 -2.19 2.25 -14.92
N SER A 4 -2.81 1.08 -15.08
CA SER A 4 -2.62 -0.04 -14.15
C SER A 4 -1.11 -0.30 -13.96
N VAL A 5 -0.70 -0.52 -12.70
CA VAL A 5 0.66 -0.76 -12.20
C VAL A 5 1.43 -1.87 -12.95
N MET A 6 0.78 -2.63 -13.83
CA MET A 6 1.35 -3.72 -14.62
C MET A 6 1.51 -3.43 -16.13
N SER A 7 1.23 -2.21 -16.62
CA SER A 7 1.07 -1.97 -18.07
C SER A 7 2.33 -1.61 -18.86
N TYR A 8 3.47 -1.34 -18.22
CA TYR A 8 4.74 -1.07 -18.91
C TYR A 8 5.90 -1.76 -18.22
N LEU A 9 6.68 -2.53 -18.99
CA LEU A 9 7.93 -3.14 -18.51
C LEU A 9 8.86 -2.04 -17.97
N PRO A 10 9.45 -2.23 -16.78
CA PRO A 10 10.45 -1.28 -16.26
C PRO A 10 11.65 -1.22 -17.19
N LEU A 11 12.16 -0.02 -17.42
CA LEU A 11 13.40 0.18 -18.18
C LEU A 11 14.59 -0.10 -17.26
N SER A 12 15.47 -1.00 -17.70
CA SER A 12 16.79 -1.18 -17.11
C SER A 12 17.78 -0.30 -17.86
N LEU A 13 18.29 0.73 -17.21
CA LEU A 13 19.19 1.73 -17.82
C LEU A 13 20.65 1.45 -17.51
N CYS A 14 20.94 0.54 -16.58
CA CYS A 14 22.29 0.13 -16.20
C CYS A 14 23.16 -0.39 -17.36
N TYR A 15 22.56 -0.83 -18.47
CA TYR A 15 23.26 -1.27 -19.68
C TYR A 15 23.46 -0.17 -20.73
N LEU A 16 22.92 1.02 -20.50
CA LEU A 16 23.01 2.15 -21.43
C LEU A 16 24.18 3.05 -21.01
N THR A 17 24.92 3.57 -21.99
CA THR A 17 25.95 4.56 -21.70
C THR A 17 25.29 5.83 -21.18
N SER A 18 25.93 6.56 -20.25
CA SER A 18 25.40 7.83 -19.71
C SER A 18 25.15 8.90 -20.79
N THR A 19 25.72 8.73 -21.99
CA THR A 19 25.47 9.54 -23.20
C THR A 19 24.13 9.30 -23.89
N THR A 20 23.38 8.27 -23.50
CA THR A 20 22.17 7.83 -24.22
C THR A 20 21.01 8.82 -24.06
N PHE A 21 20.96 9.58 -22.97
CA PHE A 21 19.86 10.49 -22.67
C PHE A 21 20.32 11.95 -22.69
N SER A 22 20.04 12.64 -23.79
CA SER A 22 20.20 14.09 -23.87
C SER A 22 18.98 14.70 -24.55
N SER A 23 18.46 15.79 -23.99
CA SER A 23 17.40 16.57 -24.60
C SER A 23 17.51 18.02 -24.16
N SER A 24 17.44 18.92 -25.12
CA SER A 24 17.43 20.37 -24.89
C SER A 24 16.02 20.95 -24.71
N ILE A 25 14.97 20.14 -24.91
CA ILE A 25 13.57 20.58 -24.89
C ILE A 25 12.71 19.84 -23.85
N LEU A 26 13.14 18.69 -23.37
CA LEU A 26 12.36 17.88 -22.44
C LEU A 26 12.23 18.60 -21.09
N THR A 27 11.00 18.93 -20.72
CA THR A 27 10.67 19.61 -19.45
C THR A 27 9.97 18.69 -18.45
N HIS A 28 9.34 17.61 -18.92
CA HIS A 28 8.58 16.66 -18.13
C HIS A 28 8.96 15.23 -18.51
N LEU A 29 9.24 14.38 -17.52
CA LEU A 29 9.54 12.97 -17.72
C LEU A 29 8.77 12.12 -16.71
N TYR A 30 8.07 11.10 -17.20
CA TYR A 30 7.48 10.03 -16.40
C TYR A 30 8.10 8.71 -16.84
N ILE A 31 8.68 7.96 -15.90
CA ILE A 31 9.41 6.75 -16.22
C ILE A 31 9.19 5.65 -15.20
N ASN A 32 9.11 4.42 -15.70
CA ASN A 32 9.19 3.20 -14.94
C ASN A 32 10.60 2.65 -15.07
N VAL A 33 11.31 2.50 -13.95
CA VAL A 33 12.66 1.96 -13.90
C VAL A 33 12.71 0.69 -13.08
N GLU A 34 13.69 -0.14 -13.39
CA GLU A 34 13.93 -1.36 -12.62
C GLU A 34 14.46 -1.01 -11.24
N THR A 35 15.48 -0.15 -11.14
CA THR A 35 16.17 0.17 -9.88
C THR A 35 16.23 1.67 -9.60
N LEU A 36 16.57 2.05 -8.36
CA LEU A 36 16.85 3.46 -8.03
C LEU A 36 18.12 3.98 -8.74
N ASP A 37 19.07 3.10 -9.06
CA ASP A 37 20.28 3.41 -9.85
C ASP A 37 19.95 4.00 -11.22
N ASP A 38 18.98 3.38 -11.90
CA ASP A 38 18.50 3.83 -13.21
C ASP A 38 17.97 5.27 -13.15
N CYS A 39 17.40 5.69 -12.02
CA CYS A 39 16.99 7.07 -11.80
C CYS A 39 18.21 8.03 -11.77
N PHE A 40 19.30 7.64 -11.11
CA PHE A 40 20.51 8.46 -11.04
C PHE A 40 21.17 8.63 -12.43
N TYR A 41 21.16 7.59 -13.26
CA TYR A 41 21.68 7.66 -14.64
C TYR A 41 20.96 8.73 -15.49
N LEU A 42 19.65 8.94 -15.29
CA LEU A 42 18.88 9.96 -15.99
C LEU A 42 19.20 11.39 -15.50
N LEU A 43 19.67 11.50 -14.27
CA LEU A 43 19.87 12.75 -13.56
C LEU A 43 21.32 13.29 -13.69
N ASP A 44 22.17 12.68 -14.51
CA ASP A 44 23.58 13.05 -14.75
C ASP A 44 23.77 14.37 -15.54
N GLY A 45 22.94 15.39 -15.28
CA GLY A 45 23.13 16.78 -15.76
C GLY A 45 22.82 17.05 -17.24
N ARG A 46 22.39 16.05 -18.01
CA ARG A 46 22.16 16.18 -19.48
C ARG A 46 20.74 16.58 -19.86
N LEU A 47 19.78 16.40 -18.97
CA LEU A 47 18.40 16.86 -19.13
C LEU A 47 18.23 18.26 -18.52
N ARG A 48 19.00 19.24 -19.02
CA ARG A 48 19.13 20.58 -18.39
C ARG A 48 17.83 21.40 -18.31
N LYS A 49 16.82 21.07 -19.13
CA LYS A 49 15.51 21.73 -19.13
C LYS A 49 14.45 20.97 -18.34
N LEU A 50 14.77 19.80 -17.79
CA LEU A 50 13.85 19.00 -17.03
C LEU A 50 13.47 19.72 -15.73
N THR A 51 12.18 20.03 -15.59
CA THR A 51 11.63 20.67 -14.40
C THR A 51 10.75 19.72 -13.60
N THR A 52 10.20 18.69 -14.25
CA THR A 52 9.30 17.72 -13.64
C THR A 52 9.78 16.29 -13.92
N LEU A 53 10.02 15.52 -12.87
CA LEU A 53 10.40 14.12 -12.97
C LEU A 53 9.53 13.24 -12.08
N CYS A 54 8.91 12.23 -12.68
CA CYS A 54 8.13 11.21 -11.98
C CYS A 54 8.74 9.84 -12.24
N VAL A 55 9.08 9.12 -11.17
CA VAL A 55 9.80 7.85 -11.23
C VAL A 55 9.05 6.80 -10.42
N ASN A 56 8.80 5.68 -11.09
CA ASN A 56 8.27 4.47 -10.51
C ASN A 56 9.37 3.40 -10.50
N VAL A 57 9.70 2.85 -9.34
CA VAL A 57 10.75 1.82 -9.19
C VAL A 57 10.11 0.49 -8.81
N TYR A 58 10.38 -0.55 -9.60
CA TYR A 58 9.77 -1.88 -9.46
C TYR A 58 10.65 -2.92 -8.76
N TYR A 59 11.97 -2.80 -8.81
CA TYR A 59 12.88 -3.73 -8.16
C TYR A 59 13.86 -3.00 -7.25
N VAL A 60 14.13 -3.60 -6.11
CA VAL A 60 15.17 -3.14 -5.20
C VAL A 60 16.13 -4.29 -5.00
N ASN A 61 17.10 -4.44 -5.90
CA ASN A 61 18.28 -5.24 -5.60
C ASN A 61 19.34 -4.37 -4.93
N THR A 62 20.20 -5.04 -4.16
CA THR A 62 21.37 -4.45 -3.51
C THR A 62 22.26 -3.77 -4.56
N PHE A 63 22.27 -2.45 -4.49
CA PHE A 63 23.07 -1.50 -5.27
C PHE A 63 24.50 -2.01 -5.57
N VAL A 64 24.94 -1.82 -6.82
CA VAL A 64 26.38 -1.71 -7.17
C VAL A 64 26.76 -0.27 -6.85
N GLU A 65 27.84 -0.02 -6.11
CA GLU A 65 28.30 1.31 -5.64
C GLU A 65 28.52 2.35 -6.76
N ILE A 66 27.46 2.81 -7.42
CA ILE A 66 27.56 3.87 -8.41
C ILE A 66 27.40 5.19 -7.67
N VAL A 67 28.51 5.58 -7.03
CA VAL A 67 28.81 6.98 -6.75
C VAL A 67 29.20 7.60 -8.09
N HIS A 68 28.22 7.98 -8.91
CA HIS A 68 28.51 8.95 -9.97
C HIS A 68 28.70 10.34 -9.34
N ASN A 69 29.74 11.04 -9.82
CA ASN A 69 30.05 12.45 -9.55
C ASN A 69 28.89 13.35 -9.99
N MET A 70 27.84 13.37 -9.18
CA MET A 70 26.67 14.22 -9.36
C MET A 70 26.88 15.51 -8.57
N ASP A 71 27.97 16.24 -8.89
CA ASP A 71 28.28 17.54 -8.28
C ASP A 71 27.31 18.65 -8.76
N GLN A 72 26.42 18.35 -9.70
CA GLN A 72 25.45 19.30 -10.24
C GLN A 72 24.12 19.20 -9.51
N LEU A 73 23.69 20.34 -8.94
CA LEU A 73 22.33 20.54 -8.45
C LEU A 73 21.32 20.33 -9.60
N LEU A 74 20.28 19.55 -9.32
CA LEU A 74 19.19 19.34 -10.26
C LEU A 74 18.22 20.53 -10.19
N ASN A 75 17.97 21.17 -11.33
CA ASN A 75 16.99 22.27 -11.44
C ASN A 75 15.53 21.76 -11.55
N LEU A 76 15.22 20.69 -10.82
CA LEU A 76 13.86 20.17 -10.74
C LEU A 76 13.01 21.08 -9.85
N LYS A 77 11.79 21.37 -10.32
CA LYS A 77 10.73 22.01 -9.55
C LYS A 77 9.76 20.98 -8.97
N CYS A 78 9.55 19.87 -9.67
CA CYS A 78 8.62 18.81 -9.27
C CYS A 78 9.33 17.46 -9.33
N PHE A 79 9.26 16.69 -8.24
CA PHE A 79 9.78 15.34 -8.17
C PHE A 79 8.77 14.39 -7.54
N SER A 80 8.53 13.25 -8.18
CA SER A 80 7.73 12.16 -7.64
C SER A 80 8.54 10.87 -7.66
N LEU A 81 8.63 10.20 -6.51
CA LEU A 81 9.26 8.90 -6.37
C LEU A 81 8.27 7.91 -5.75
N LYS A 82 7.94 6.86 -6.47
CA LYS A 82 7.10 5.76 -6.01
C LYS A 82 7.88 4.45 -6.06
N LEU A 83 8.08 3.82 -4.91
CA LEU A 83 8.70 2.50 -4.78
C LEU A 83 7.61 1.46 -4.59
N PHE A 84 7.52 0.48 -5.50
CA PHE A 84 6.52 -0.60 -5.38
C PHE A 84 6.97 -1.72 -4.44
N HIS A 85 8.26 -1.78 -4.14
CA HIS A 85 8.84 -2.77 -3.25
C HIS A 85 9.63 -2.11 -2.13
N SER A 86 9.79 -2.85 -1.03
CA SER A 86 10.52 -2.40 0.13
C SER A 86 12.01 -2.18 -0.14
N PHE A 87 12.54 -1.09 0.38
CA PHE A 87 13.90 -0.60 0.21
C PHE A 87 14.65 -0.60 1.55
N GLN A 88 15.95 -0.88 1.57
CA GLN A 88 16.70 -0.94 2.84
C GLN A 88 17.48 0.34 3.16
N GLN A 89 17.75 1.18 2.15
CA GLN A 89 18.78 2.23 2.25
C GLN A 89 18.18 3.65 2.24
N TYR A 90 17.22 3.95 3.12
CA TYR A 90 16.56 5.27 3.19
C TYR A 90 17.53 6.46 3.10
N ASP A 91 18.71 6.37 3.72
CA ASP A 91 19.73 7.42 3.71
C ASP A 91 20.17 7.82 2.28
N LYS A 92 20.11 6.89 1.30
CA LYS A 92 20.36 7.20 -0.12
C LYS A 92 19.26 8.04 -0.75
N ILE A 93 18.00 7.79 -0.37
CA ILE A 93 16.88 8.62 -0.80
C ILE A 93 17.04 10.01 -0.21
N ALA A 94 17.38 10.12 1.08
CA ALA A 94 17.69 11.39 1.71
C ALA A 94 18.81 12.14 0.96
N LEU A 95 19.93 11.47 0.66
CA LEU A 95 21.04 12.07 -0.10
C LEU A 95 20.63 12.56 -1.50
N LEU A 96 19.79 11.81 -2.21
CA LEU A 96 19.23 12.24 -3.49
C LEU A 96 18.38 13.50 -3.33
N LEU A 97 17.47 13.50 -2.36
CA LEU A 97 16.55 14.60 -2.09
C LEU A 97 17.29 15.88 -1.69
N ARG A 98 18.37 15.77 -0.89
CA ARG A 98 19.23 16.91 -0.49
C ARG A 98 19.87 17.64 -1.67
N ARG A 99 20.01 16.98 -2.83
CA ARG A 99 20.54 17.58 -4.07
C ARG A 99 19.49 18.31 -4.90
N MET A 100 18.23 18.26 -4.49
CA MET A 100 17.08 18.86 -5.18
C MET A 100 16.52 20.05 -4.38
N SER A 101 17.39 20.98 -3.97
CA SER A 101 17.04 22.10 -3.08
C SER A 101 16.06 23.12 -3.68
N ASN A 102 15.88 23.11 -5.01
CA ASN A 102 14.97 23.98 -5.74
C ASN A 102 13.55 23.38 -5.92
N LEU A 103 13.24 22.24 -5.30
CA LEU A 103 11.92 21.63 -5.43
C LEU A 103 10.83 22.52 -4.83
N GLU A 104 9.80 22.73 -5.63
CA GLU A 104 8.54 23.36 -5.22
C GLU A 104 7.48 22.31 -4.86
N LYS A 105 7.57 21.11 -5.46
CA LYS A 105 6.64 19.99 -5.21
C LYS A 105 7.37 18.66 -5.08
N LEU A 106 7.04 17.92 -4.03
CA LEU A 106 7.58 16.59 -3.77
C LEU A 106 6.45 15.59 -3.51
N THR A 107 6.51 14.43 -4.17
CA THR A 107 5.62 13.30 -3.89
C THR A 107 6.43 12.04 -3.59
N LEU A 108 6.29 11.47 -2.39
CA LEU A 108 7.03 10.27 -1.97
C LEU A 108 6.09 9.12 -1.59
N ASN A 109 6.23 7.98 -2.24
CA ASN A 109 5.63 6.71 -1.80
C ASN A 109 6.75 5.70 -1.60
N ILE A 110 7.16 5.47 -0.37
CA ILE A 110 8.35 4.66 -0.06
C ILE A 110 8.06 3.67 1.07
N PHE A 111 8.56 2.45 0.90
CA PHE A 111 8.47 1.37 1.88
C PHE A 111 9.89 1.01 2.30
N ILE A 112 10.22 1.11 3.58
CA ILE A 112 11.60 0.97 4.06
C ILE A 112 11.69 -0.23 5.02
N LYS A 113 12.53 -1.22 4.73
CA LYS A 113 12.75 -2.42 5.57
C LYS A 113 14.11 -2.40 6.26
N ASN A 114 14.25 -3.26 7.27
CA ASN A 114 15.51 -3.55 7.97
C ASN A 114 16.13 -2.31 8.62
N ARG A 115 15.30 -1.37 9.09
CA ARG A 115 15.78 -0.27 9.94
C ARG A 115 15.68 -0.67 11.40
N ASN A 116 16.64 -0.18 12.17
CA ASN A 116 16.62 -0.29 13.63
C ASN A 116 15.72 0.78 14.27
N ARG A 117 15.24 1.77 13.51
CA ARG A 117 14.37 2.84 13.99
C ARG A 117 13.33 3.21 12.94
N VAL A 118 12.15 3.59 13.41
CA VAL A 118 11.13 4.21 12.56
C VAL A 118 11.66 5.52 11.97
N ILE A 119 11.20 5.87 10.78
CA ILE A 119 11.34 7.24 10.25
C ILE A 119 10.24 8.04 10.92
N ASP A 120 10.60 9.07 11.69
CA ASP A 120 9.66 9.92 12.43
C ASP A 120 9.65 11.36 11.89
N GLY A 121 8.98 12.28 12.59
CA GLY A 121 8.94 13.68 12.21
C GLY A 121 10.32 14.36 12.20
N THR A 122 11.21 13.98 13.11
CA THR A 122 12.57 14.52 13.18
C THR A 122 13.37 14.11 11.95
N ASN A 123 13.24 12.86 11.51
CA ASN A 123 13.86 12.40 10.28
C ASN A 123 13.33 13.17 9.06
N ILE A 124 12.01 13.34 8.94
CA ILE A 124 11.43 14.10 7.82
C ILE A 124 11.93 15.54 7.81
N GLN A 125 12.01 16.18 8.98
CA GLN A 125 12.54 17.53 9.12
C GLN A 125 13.99 17.60 8.63
N HIS A 126 14.87 16.80 9.21
CA HIS A 126 16.31 16.89 8.97
C HIS A 126 16.73 16.35 7.62
N ASP A 127 16.08 15.32 7.10
CA ASP A 127 16.52 14.68 5.85
C ASP A 127 15.91 15.32 4.60
N ILE A 128 14.77 15.99 4.73
CA ILE A 128 14.00 16.51 3.61
C ILE A 128 13.76 18.01 3.76
N LEU A 129 13.04 18.43 4.82
CA LEU A 129 12.52 19.80 4.90
C LEU A 129 13.62 20.85 5.06
N ASP A 130 14.65 20.58 5.87
CA ASP A 130 15.78 21.49 6.10
C ASP A 130 16.56 21.82 4.81
N TYR A 131 16.45 20.98 3.78
CA TYR A 131 17.15 21.13 2.50
C TYR A 131 16.27 21.66 1.36
N MET A 132 14.97 21.83 1.58
CA MET A 132 14.00 22.22 0.55
C MET A 132 13.19 23.47 0.94
N PRO A 133 13.85 24.63 1.09
CA PRO A 133 13.19 25.85 1.55
C PRO A 133 12.11 26.39 0.58
N GLN A 134 12.13 25.93 -0.68
CA GLN A 134 11.15 26.34 -1.70
C GLN A 134 9.93 25.41 -1.77
N LEU A 135 9.88 24.37 -0.95
CA LEU A 135 8.83 23.35 -1.02
C LEU A 135 7.46 23.94 -0.64
N ARG A 136 6.51 23.90 -1.57
CA ARG A 136 5.14 24.41 -1.40
C ARG A 136 4.11 23.29 -1.28
N SER A 137 4.45 22.09 -1.76
CA SER A 137 3.60 20.90 -1.71
C SER A 137 4.48 19.69 -1.40
N PHE A 138 4.07 18.92 -0.39
CA PHE A 138 4.74 17.70 -0.01
C PHE A 138 3.73 16.58 0.29
N ILE A 139 3.50 15.70 -0.67
CA ILE A 139 2.57 14.57 -0.51
C ILE A 139 3.40 13.34 -0.24
N PHE A 140 3.13 12.61 0.84
CA PHE A 140 3.91 11.42 1.14
C PHE A 140 3.14 10.31 1.82
N TYR A 141 3.62 9.10 1.58
CA TYR A 141 3.33 7.89 2.31
C TYR A 141 4.66 7.15 2.52
N ILE A 142 5.12 7.13 3.76
CA ILE A 142 6.37 6.50 4.19
C ILE A 142 5.99 5.38 5.15
N CYS A 143 6.26 4.14 4.76
CA CYS A 143 6.09 2.99 5.64
C CYS A 143 7.46 2.46 6.06
N THR A 144 7.72 2.33 7.36
CA THR A 144 8.96 1.78 7.91
C THR A 144 8.69 0.46 8.62
N TYR A 145 9.36 -0.61 8.21
CA TYR A 145 9.37 -1.90 8.89
C TYR A 145 10.60 -2.00 9.78
N VAL A 146 10.37 -2.17 11.07
CA VAL A 146 11.40 -2.25 12.11
C VAL A 146 11.50 -3.69 12.61
N GLU A 147 12.73 -4.14 12.87
CA GLU A 147 12.99 -5.46 13.43
C GLU A 147 12.61 -5.56 14.92
N PRO A 148 12.08 -6.70 15.35
CA PRO A 148 11.56 -6.91 16.72
C PRO A 148 12.61 -6.77 17.81
N ALA A 149 13.85 -7.16 17.55
CA ALA A 149 14.93 -7.12 18.53
C ALA A 149 15.18 -5.69 19.04
N VAL A 150 14.74 -4.67 18.28
CA VAL A 150 14.89 -3.26 18.61
C VAL A 150 13.64 -2.66 19.26
N LEU A 151 12.52 -3.39 19.32
CA LEU A 151 11.27 -2.97 19.95
C LEU A 151 11.25 -3.24 21.47
N SER A 152 12.41 -3.23 22.14
CA SER A 152 12.48 -3.28 23.61
C SER A 152 11.71 -2.14 24.28
N TYR A 153 11.31 -1.14 23.51
CA TYR A 153 10.36 -0.09 23.87
C TYR A 153 9.10 -0.24 23.01
N LYS A 154 7.91 -0.26 23.64
CA LYS A 154 6.61 -0.20 22.96
C LYS A 154 6.50 1.15 22.24
N LEU A 155 6.87 1.20 20.96
CA LEU A 155 6.56 2.33 20.09
C LEU A 155 5.04 2.44 19.94
N SER A 156 4.46 3.53 20.44
CA SER A 156 3.04 3.84 20.25
C SER A 156 2.85 4.78 19.06
N SER A 157 1.62 4.80 18.50
CA SER A 157 1.32 5.75 17.42
C SER A 157 1.34 7.18 17.94
N GLU A 158 1.02 7.37 19.22
CA GLU A 158 0.99 8.64 19.93
C GLU A 158 2.38 9.27 20.05
N ASP A 159 3.40 8.46 20.40
CA ASP A 159 4.80 8.95 20.49
C ASP A 159 5.29 9.45 19.13
N ILE A 160 4.99 8.72 18.06
CA ILE A 160 5.36 9.11 16.70
C ILE A 160 4.57 10.33 16.26
N GLN A 161 3.27 10.37 16.53
CA GLN A 161 2.41 11.51 16.22
C GLN A 161 2.89 12.80 16.92
N GLN A 162 3.45 12.68 18.13
CA GLN A 162 4.03 13.82 18.84
C GLN A 162 5.24 14.39 18.09
N THR A 163 6.12 13.54 17.52
CA THR A 163 7.24 14.01 16.68
C THR A 163 6.76 14.73 15.42
N LEU A 164 5.59 14.34 14.89
CA LEU A 164 4.97 14.92 13.70
C LEU A 164 4.24 16.24 13.97
N THR A 165 3.99 16.58 15.23
CA THR A 165 3.28 17.82 15.58
C THR A 165 4.18 19.05 15.42
N ASN A 166 5.49 18.88 15.54
CA ASN A 166 6.47 19.96 15.54
C ASN A 166 7.29 20.06 14.23
N ILE A 167 6.96 19.27 13.21
CA ILE A 167 7.68 19.38 11.93
C ILE A 167 7.37 20.72 11.27
N GLY A 168 8.40 21.32 10.68
CA GLY A 168 8.40 22.65 10.08
C GLY A 168 7.62 22.75 8.78
N LEU A 169 6.47 22.07 8.65
CA LEU A 169 5.60 22.15 7.48
C LEU A 169 4.86 23.49 7.36
N GLN A 170 5.02 24.41 8.31
CA GLN A 170 4.35 25.71 8.32
C GLN A 170 4.62 26.55 7.06
N HIS A 171 5.75 26.34 6.37
CA HIS A 171 6.09 27.02 5.11
C HIS A 171 5.53 26.30 3.86
N VAL A 172 5.09 25.05 3.99
CA VAL A 172 4.50 24.22 2.92
C VAL A 172 3.03 24.62 2.76
N SER A 173 2.84 25.80 2.17
CA SER A 173 1.60 26.61 2.25
C SER A 173 0.35 26.05 1.57
N ASN A 174 0.39 24.94 0.81
CA ASN A 174 -0.73 24.63 -0.09
C ASN A 174 -1.29 23.21 -0.11
N MET A 175 -0.73 22.18 0.55
CA MET A 175 -1.33 20.82 0.44
C MET A 175 -1.20 19.88 1.64
N VAL A 176 -0.32 20.13 2.62
CA VAL A 176 -0.32 19.29 3.83
C VAL A 176 -1.17 19.97 4.89
N ASN A 177 -2.44 19.61 4.95
CA ASN A 177 -3.31 20.12 6.00
C ASN A 177 -2.92 19.51 7.36
N TYR A 178 -2.52 18.24 7.34
CA TYR A 178 -2.13 17.47 8.53
C TYR A 178 -1.22 16.31 8.13
N VAL A 179 -0.38 15.86 9.07
CA VAL A 179 0.33 14.58 8.97
C VAL A 179 -0.22 13.65 10.04
N THR A 180 -0.44 12.41 9.66
CA THR A 180 -0.91 11.37 10.57
C THR A 180 -0.08 10.11 10.43
N CYS A 181 -0.10 9.27 11.46
CA CYS A 181 0.55 7.98 11.44
C CYS A 181 -0.28 6.89 12.13
N PHE A 182 0.07 5.64 11.83
CA PHE A 182 -0.35 4.50 12.62
C PHE A 182 0.77 3.46 12.69
N VAL A 183 0.83 2.75 13.81
CA VAL A 183 1.77 1.65 14.06
C VAL A 183 0.99 0.36 14.18
N ASN A 184 1.34 -0.63 13.34
CA ASN A 184 0.75 -1.96 13.37
C ASN A 184 1.83 -3.03 13.54
N PHE A 185 1.45 -4.16 14.15
CA PHE A 185 2.31 -5.32 14.29
C PHE A 185 2.00 -6.32 13.17
N VAL A 186 3.03 -6.67 12.41
CA VAL A 186 2.92 -7.47 11.19
C VAL A 186 3.47 -8.87 11.48
N TYR A 187 2.69 -9.89 11.13
CA TYR A 187 3.10 -11.30 11.21
C TYR A 187 4.53 -11.53 10.69
N GLY A 188 5.35 -12.26 11.43
CA GLY A 188 6.81 -12.32 11.21
C GLY A 188 7.62 -11.34 12.07
N VAL A 189 7.00 -10.84 13.14
CA VAL A 189 7.60 -10.09 14.26
C VAL A 189 8.07 -8.67 13.92
N ARG A 190 7.63 -8.07 12.80
CA ARG A 190 8.03 -6.69 12.44
C ARG A 190 6.94 -5.69 12.86
N ALA A 191 7.32 -4.56 13.43
CA ALA A 191 6.41 -3.41 13.50
C ALA A 191 6.47 -2.65 12.18
N ALA A 192 5.31 -2.26 11.64
CA ALA A 192 5.18 -1.35 10.52
C ALA A 192 4.66 -0.01 11.03
N CYS A 193 5.43 1.06 10.81
CA CYS A 193 5.01 2.43 11.07
C CYS A 193 4.72 3.11 9.75
N SER A 194 3.47 3.50 9.54
CA SER A 194 3.03 4.24 8.36
C SER A 194 2.82 5.70 8.74
N ILE A 195 3.49 6.62 8.05
CA ILE A 195 3.33 8.07 8.19
C ILE A 195 2.94 8.64 6.83
N PHE A 196 1.92 9.50 6.79
CA PHE A 196 1.44 10.07 5.55
C PHE A 196 0.83 11.46 5.71
N SER A 197 0.87 12.21 4.62
CA SER A 197 0.19 13.50 4.48
C SER A 197 -1.30 13.31 4.21
N LEU A 198 -2.12 14.25 4.70
CA LEU A 198 -3.54 14.35 4.37
C LEU A 198 -3.84 15.57 3.49
N PRO A 199 -4.72 15.45 2.47
CA PRO A 199 -5.48 14.25 2.11
C PRO A 199 -4.58 13.12 1.55
N PHE A 200 -5.00 11.87 1.74
CA PHE A 200 -4.23 10.72 1.24
C PHE A 200 -4.48 10.53 -0.26
N GLU A 201 -3.46 10.74 -1.09
CA GLU A 201 -3.60 10.78 -2.55
C GLU A 201 -3.14 9.50 -3.27
N PHE A 202 -2.66 8.48 -2.56
CA PHE A 202 -2.19 7.25 -3.18
C PHE A 202 -3.34 6.27 -3.40
N ASN A 203 -3.23 5.46 -4.46
CA ASN A 203 -4.22 4.45 -4.82
C ASN A 203 -4.10 3.13 -4.03
N TYR A 204 -3.11 3.07 -3.13
CA TYR A 204 -2.63 1.84 -2.52
C TYR A 204 -2.19 2.10 -1.08
N LEU A 205 -2.64 1.27 -0.14
CA LEU A 205 -2.29 1.33 1.27
C LEU A 205 -1.96 -0.09 1.79
N GLN A 206 -0.87 -0.23 2.54
CA GLN A 206 -0.44 -1.51 3.10
C GLN A 206 -0.42 -1.54 4.62
N ASP A 207 -0.48 -2.77 5.13
CA ASP A 207 -0.24 -3.14 6.52
C ASP A 207 -1.14 -2.36 7.47
N LEU A 208 -2.40 -2.18 7.07
CA LEU A 208 -3.45 -1.60 7.90
C LEU A 208 -3.93 -2.66 8.91
N GLY A 209 -3.81 -2.35 10.20
CA GLY A 209 -4.26 -3.18 11.31
C GLY A 209 -5.47 -2.57 12.04
N ASN A 210 -5.86 -3.16 13.16
CA ASN A 210 -7.08 -2.80 13.92
C ASN A 210 -7.13 -1.33 14.38
N ASN A 211 -5.96 -0.72 14.59
CA ASN A 211 -5.80 0.60 15.19
C ASN A 211 -5.77 1.75 14.18
N PHE A 212 -6.19 1.53 12.93
CA PHE A 212 -6.14 2.60 11.94
C PHE A 212 -7.12 3.75 12.24
N PRO A 213 -6.76 5.01 11.91
CA PRO A 213 -7.57 6.18 12.24
C PRO A 213 -8.87 6.22 11.43
N ASN A 214 -9.89 6.90 11.96
CA ASN A 214 -11.18 7.10 11.28
C ASN A 214 -11.05 8.17 10.18
N ILE A 215 -10.45 7.79 9.05
CA ILE A 215 -10.16 8.64 7.90
C ILE A 215 -10.78 8.01 6.65
N VAL A 216 -11.38 8.84 5.79
CA VAL A 216 -11.86 8.38 4.47
C VAL A 216 -10.72 8.48 3.46
N PHE A 217 -10.29 7.34 2.96
CA PHE A 217 -9.26 7.18 1.93
C PHE A 217 -9.90 7.11 0.55
N SER A 218 -10.34 8.26 0.03
CA SER A 218 -11.09 8.36 -1.23
C SER A 218 -10.32 7.87 -2.47
N CYS A 219 -8.99 7.94 -2.46
CA CYS A 219 -8.16 7.52 -3.59
C CYS A 219 -7.78 6.03 -3.57
N VAL A 220 -7.89 5.35 -2.41
CA VAL A 220 -7.38 4.00 -2.23
C VAL A 220 -8.29 2.98 -2.93
N THR A 221 -7.70 2.23 -3.86
CA THR A 221 -8.36 1.16 -4.62
C THR A 221 -7.78 -0.22 -4.31
N TYR A 222 -6.58 -0.28 -3.73
CA TYR A 222 -5.96 -1.50 -3.25
C TYR A 222 -5.62 -1.35 -1.77
N LEU A 223 -6.05 -2.31 -0.97
CA LEU A 223 -5.75 -2.36 0.46
C LEU A 223 -5.17 -3.72 0.84
N LEU A 224 -4.03 -3.71 1.53
CA LEU A 224 -3.51 -4.84 2.28
C LEU A 224 -3.76 -4.62 3.77
N ILE A 225 -4.54 -5.49 4.40
CA ILE A 225 -4.77 -5.51 5.85
C ILE A 225 -3.97 -6.65 6.49
N GLN A 226 -3.34 -6.36 7.63
CA GLN A 226 -2.54 -7.33 8.38
C GLN A 226 -2.43 -6.92 9.85
N ASP A 227 -2.55 -7.90 10.74
CA ASP A 227 -2.41 -7.71 12.18
C ASP A 227 -2.05 -9.05 12.86
N THR A 228 -1.64 -8.97 14.12
CA THR A 228 -1.41 -10.10 15.04
C THR A 228 -2.66 -10.43 15.88
N ILE A 229 -3.66 -9.56 15.86
CA ILE A 229 -4.95 -9.72 16.54
C ILE A 229 -6.03 -9.98 15.48
N PRO A 230 -7.03 -10.86 15.71
CA PRO A 230 -8.13 -11.08 14.77
C PRO A 230 -8.80 -9.80 14.27
N PHE A 231 -9.31 -9.83 13.04
CA PHE A 231 -10.20 -8.78 12.52
C PHE A 231 -11.66 -9.17 12.72
N GLU A 232 -12.37 -8.44 13.58
CA GLU A 232 -13.78 -8.70 13.83
C GLU A 232 -14.70 -8.08 12.76
N HIS A 233 -15.97 -8.46 12.75
CA HIS A 233 -16.95 -7.95 11.78
C HIS A 233 -16.99 -6.40 11.72
N GLU A 234 -16.90 -5.73 12.87
CA GLU A 234 -16.86 -4.27 12.97
C GLU A 234 -15.65 -3.66 12.24
N PHE A 235 -14.51 -4.34 12.24
CA PHE A 235 -13.34 -3.90 11.50
C PHE A 235 -13.66 -3.79 10.01
N PHE A 236 -14.33 -4.80 9.44
CA PHE A 236 -14.72 -4.78 8.03
C PHE A 236 -15.77 -3.70 7.73
N MET A 237 -16.68 -3.40 8.67
CA MET A 237 -17.59 -2.25 8.53
C MET A 237 -16.81 -0.92 8.44
N ARG A 238 -15.77 -0.76 9.28
CA ARG A 238 -14.89 0.41 9.22
C ARG A 238 -14.12 0.48 7.91
N ILE A 239 -13.66 -0.66 7.36
CA ILE A 239 -13.04 -0.70 6.04
C ILE A 239 -14.02 -0.24 4.95
N ALA A 240 -15.24 -0.77 4.91
CA ALA A 240 -16.21 -0.39 3.89
C ALA A 240 -16.52 1.13 3.90
N ARG A 241 -16.59 1.74 5.10
CA ARG A 241 -16.81 3.18 5.26
C ARG A 241 -15.58 4.02 4.87
N SER A 242 -14.39 3.53 5.21
CA SER A 242 -13.14 4.28 5.02
C SER A 242 -12.59 4.18 3.59
N PHE A 243 -12.94 3.13 2.84
CA PHE A 243 -12.40 2.82 1.51
C PHE A 243 -13.52 2.68 0.47
N PRO A 244 -14.23 3.77 0.12
CA PRO A 244 -15.43 3.70 -0.71
C PRO A 244 -15.17 3.21 -2.14
N LEU A 245 -13.94 3.34 -2.66
CA LEU A 245 -13.56 2.91 -4.02
C LEU A 245 -12.70 1.64 -4.04
N LEU A 246 -12.72 0.84 -2.97
CA LEU A 246 -11.90 -0.36 -2.84
C LEU A 246 -12.20 -1.38 -3.93
N LYS A 247 -11.17 -1.76 -4.72
CA LYS A 247 -11.24 -2.73 -5.81
C LYS A 247 -10.50 -4.03 -5.52
N HIS A 248 -9.44 -3.96 -4.73
CA HIS A 248 -8.62 -5.10 -4.34
C HIS A 248 -8.44 -5.10 -2.82
N LEU A 249 -8.85 -6.18 -2.17
CA LEU A 249 -8.61 -6.40 -0.74
C LEU A 249 -7.74 -7.65 -0.54
N CYS A 250 -6.57 -7.47 0.07
CA CYS A 250 -5.69 -8.56 0.49
C CYS A 250 -5.71 -8.64 2.03
N ILE A 251 -6.01 -9.84 2.55
CA ILE A 251 -6.13 -10.11 3.98
C ILE A 251 -4.99 -11.05 4.40
N ARG A 252 -4.19 -10.60 5.37
CA ARG A 252 -3.12 -11.41 5.96
C ARG A 252 -3.26 -11.44 7.46
N ASN A 253 -4.07 -12.38 7.94
CA ASN A 253 -4.25 -12.60 9.37
C ASN A 253 -4.58 -14.07 9.58
N ARG A 254 -3.77 -14.79 10.35
CA ARG A 254 -3.94 -16.23 10.58
C ARG A 254 -4.79 -16.55 11.80
N GLU A 255 -5.10 -15.53 12.60
CA GLU A 255 -5.91 -15.69 13.79
C GLU A 255 -7.39 -15.79 13.41
N SER A 256 -8.09 -16.73 14.03
CA SER A 256 -9.53 -16.92 13.87
C SER A 256 -10.32 -15.76 14.45
N GLN A 257 -11.45 -15.42 13.84
CA GLN A 257 -12.39 -14.45 14.42
C GLN A 257 -12.93 -15.01 15.74
N GLN A 258 -13.06 -14.16 16.76
CA GLN A 258 -13.68 -14.59 18.01
C GLN A 258 -15.20 -14.65 17.81
N LEU A 259 -15.73 -15.86 17.58
CA LEU A 259 -17.17 -16.15 17.47
C LEU A 259 -18.03 -15.70 18.69
N ASN A 260 -17.41 -15.16 19.75
CA ASN A 260 -18.06 -14.75 21.00
C ASN A 260 -18.90 -13.47 20.92
N GLY A 261 -19.00 -12.81 19.77
CA GLY A 261 -19.92 -11.66 19.57
C GLY A 261 -21.40 -12.04 19.41
N LEU A 262 -21.74 -13.32 19.28
CA LEU A 262 -23.12 -13.80 19.14
C LEU A 262 -23.83 -14.09 20.48
N VAL A 263 -23.21 -13.79 21.62
CA VAL A 263 -23.81 -14.02 22.95
C VAL A 263 -23.88 -12.72 23.75
N THR A 264 -25.11 -12.22 23.87
CA THR A 264 -25.66 -11.27 24.86
C THR A 264 -25.07 -9.87 24.93
N PHE A 265 -25.57 -8.97 24.07
CA PHE A 265 -25.76 -7.57 24.45
C PHE A 265 -27.25 -7.22 24.39
N SER A 266 -27.71 -6.68 25.51
CA SER A 266 -29.05 -6.16 25.75
C SER A 266 -29.48 -5.14 24.69
N SER A 267 -30.53 -5.49 23.96
CA SER A 267 -31.69 -4.67 23.59
C SER A 267 -31.56 -3.24 23.04
N ASP A 268 -30.43 -2.75 22.52
CA ASP A 268 -30.40 -1.41 21.87
C ASP A 268 -29.46 -1.19 20.66
N ASN A 269 -28.76 -2.19 20.12
CA ASN A 269 -27.86 -1.98 18.95
C ASN A 269 -28.13 -2.95 17.79
N CYS A 270 -29.02 -2.57 16.87
CA CYS A 270 -29.35 -3.29 15.64
C CYS A 270 -28.24 -3.30 14.55
N GLN A 271 -27.00 -2.87 14.83
CA GLN A 271 -25.96 -2.70 13.80
C GLN A 271 -25.11 -3.96 13.50
N LEU A 272 -25.10 -4.95 14.40
CA LEU A 272 -24.32 -6.19 14.22
C LEU A 272 -24.90 -7.17 13.17
N HIS A 273 -26.07 -6.87 12.62
CA HIS A 273 -26.72 -7.65 11.56
C HIS A 273 -26.74 -6.94 10.20
N SER A 274 -26.05 -5.81 10.07
CA SER A 274 -25.98 -5.13 8.77
C SER A 274 -25.03 -5.86 7.83
N ILE A 275 -25.52 -6.21 6.64
CA ILE A 275 -24.70 -6.77 5.58
C ILE A 275 -23.69 -5.69 5.16
N ILE A 276 -22.40 -6.03 5.17
CA ILE A 276 -21.36 -5.09 4.73
C ILE A 276 -21.34 -5.05 3.21
N GLU A 277 -21.41 -3.87 2.62
CA GLU A 277 -21.37 -3.71 1.16
C GLU A 277 -19.98 -3.29 0.67
N TYR A 278 -19.46 -4.03 -0.31
CA TYR A 278 -18.26 -3.66 -1.06
C TYR A 278 -18.61 -3.53 -2.56
N PRO A 279 -19.21 -2.41 -2.97
CA PRO A 279 -19.79 -2.27 -4.31
C PRO A 279 -18.76 -2.33 -5.44
N HIS A 280 -17.49 -2.00 -5.16
CA HIS A 280 -16.42 -1.93 -6.16
C HIS A 280 -15.37 -3.03 -6.03
N LEU A 281 -15.48 -3.91 -5.04
CA LEU A 281 -14.48 -4.94 -4.79
C LEU A 281 -14.55 -6.00 -5.88
N THR A 282 -13.46 -6.09 -6.64
CA THR A 282 -13.29 -6.99 -7.80
C THR A 282 -12.35 -8.16 -7.52
N ILE A 283 -11.39 -7.97 -6.61
CA ILE A 283 -10.37 -8.95 -6.26
C ILE A 283 -10.33 -9.12 -4.74
N LEU A 284 -10.45 -10.36 -4.28
CA LEU A 284 -10.29 -10.74 -2.88
C LEU A 284 -9.14 -11.74 -2.73
N ASP A 285 -8.07 -11.37 -2.03
CA ASP A 285 -6.97 -12.27 -1.67
C ASP A 285 -7.02 -12.63 -0.18
N VAL A 286 -7.29 -13.90 0.08
CA VAL A 286 -7.38 -14.53 1.42
C VAL A 286 -6.42 -15.73 1.52
N ARG A 287 -5.43 -15.86 0.62
CA ARG A 287 -4.52 -17.03 0.61
C ARG A 287 -3.72 -17.17 1.90
N SER A 288 -3.43 -16.06 2.55
CA SER A 288 -2.59 -15.98 3.74
C SER A 288 -3.40 -15.66 5.00
N SER A 289 -4.69 -15.94 5.00
CA SER A 289 -5.57 -15.66 6.13
C SER A 289 -6.17 -16.94 6.75
N HIS A 290 -6.83 -16.79 7.90
CA HIS A 290 -7.71 -17.80 8.47
C HIS A 290 -8.96 -17.98 7.59
N ILE A 291 -9.61 -19.15 7.70
CA ILE A 291 -10.81 -19.48 6.93
C ILE A 291 -11.98 -18.53 7.21
N ASP A 292 -12.10 -18.00 8.43
CA ASP A 292 -13.19 -17.12 8.83
C ASP A 292 -13.27 -15.86 7.97
N TYR A 293 -12.14 -15.37 7.46
CA TYR A 293 -12.13 -14.21 6.58
C TYR A 293 -12.69 -14.53 5.19
N ALA A 294 -12.48 -15.75 4.69
CA ALA A 294 -13.18 -16.20 3.49
C ALA A 294 -14.69 -16.36 3.76
N GLU A 295 -15.08 -16.89 4.93
CA GLU A 295 -16.49 -16.97 5.35
C GLU A 295 -17.13 -15.58 5.44
N GLN A 296 -16.44 -14.59 6.03
CA GLN A 296 -16.92 -13.22 6.18
C GLN A 296 -17.29 -12.59 4.83
N PHE A 297 -16.45 -12.76 3.80
CA PHE A 297 -16.65 -12.13 2.50
C PHE A 297 -17.48 -12.96 1.52
N LEU A 298 -17.34 -14.29 1.51
CA LEU A 298 -18.07 -15.12 0.55
C LEU A 298 -19.52 -15.35 0.97
N ASN A 299 -19.85 -15.29 2.27
CA ASN A 299 -21.21 -15.47 2.76
C ASN A 299 -22.05 -14.20 2.56
N GLU A 300 -23.10 -14.28 1.75
CA GLU A 300 -23.95 -13.14 1.39
C GLU A 300 -24.74 -12.56 2.56
N THR A 301 -24.93 -13.34 3.63
CA THR A 301 -25.60 -12.86 4.85
C THR A 301 -24.69 -11.98 5.71
N LYS A 302 -23.38 -11.98 5.43
CA LYS A 302 -22.37 -11.16 6.13
C LYS A 302 -21.85 -10.02 5.26
N THR A 303 -21.66 -10.28 3.97
CA THR A 303 -21.06 -9.29 3.07
C THR A 303 -21.61 -9.44 1.65
N PHE A 304 -21.95 -8.32 1.02
CA PHE A 304 -22.41 -8.26 -0.36
C PHE A 304 -21.31 -7.68 -1.26
N ILE A 305 -20.89 -8.48 -2.26
CA ILE A 305 -19.76 -8.14 -3.15
C ILE A 305 -20.21 -8.29 -4.61
N PRO A 306 -21.00 -7.35 -5.15
CA PRO A 306 -21.65 -7.50 -6.45
C PRO A 306 -20.70 -7.55 -7.64
N CYS A 307 -19.44 -7.12 -7.46
CA CYS A 307 -18.44 -6.98 -8.53
C CYS A 307 -17.29 -7.98 -8.42
N LEU A 308 -17.37 -8.99 -7.54
CA LEU A 308 -16.28 -9.95 -7.36
C LEU A 308 -16.03 -10.75 -8.65
N THR A 309 -14.84 -10.61 -9.21
CA THR A 309 -14.42 -11.30 -10.44
C THR A 309 -13.21 -12.20 -10.23
N GLU A 310 -12.41 -11.96 -9.21
CA GLU A 310 -11.22 -12.76 -8.92
C GLU A 310 -11.13 -13.08 -7.43
N ILE A 311 -10.83 -14.35 -7.13
CA ILE A 311 -10.55 -14.83 -5.79
C ILE A 311 -9.16 -15.44 -5.78
N GLU A 312 -8.33 -15.00 -4.84
CA GLU A 312 -7.08 -15.68 -4.52
C GLU A 312 -7.26 -16.36 -3.16
N ALA A 313 -7.31 -17.70 -3.14
CA ALA A 313 -7.60 -18.47 -1.94
C ALA A 313 -7.02 -19.89 -1.99
N SER A 314 -6.84 -20.53 -0.82
CA SER A 314 -6.57 -21.98 -0.78
C SER A 314 -7.81 -22.75 -1.22
N PHE A 315 -7.66 -23.63 -2.22
CA PHE A 315 -8.79 -24.41 -2.74
C PHE A 315 -9.43 -25.28 -1.65
N SER A 316 -8.64 -26.13 -0.99
CA SER A 316 -9.16 -27.00 0.07
C SER A 316 -9.43 -26.25 1.38
N GLY A 317 -8.52 -25.36 1.78
CA GLY A 317 -8.58 -24.70 3.09
C GLY A 317 -9.61 -23.58 3.20
N HIS A 318 -9.91 -22.89 2.10
CA HIS A 318 -10.87 -21.78 2.10
C HIS A 318 -12.10 -22.14 1.28
N LEU A 319 -11.95 -22.36 -0.02
CA LEU A 319 -13.09 -22.45 -0.94
C LEU A 319 -13.98 -23.66 -0.63
N LYS A 320 -13.42 -24.88 -0.59
CA LYS A 320 -14.18 -26.09 -0.30
C LYS A 320 -14.85 -26.03 1.08
N ALA A 321 -14.14 -25.53 2.08
CA ALA A 321 -14.63 -25.51 3.45
C ALA A 321 -15.77 -24.47 3.64
N VAL A 322 -15.60 -23.24 3.16
CA VAL A 322 -16.63 -22.18 3.26
C VAL A 322 -17.89 -22.50 2.46
N THR A 323 -17.72 -23.07 1.27
CA THR A 323 -18.83 -23.43 0.38
C THR A 323 -19.46 -24.80 0.68
N LYS A 324 -18.94 -25.53 1.67
CA LYS A 324 -19.32 -26.92 1.99
C LYS A 324 -19.30 -27.81 0.74
N ASP A 325 -18.12 -27.99 0.16
CA ASP A 325 -17.92 -28.72 -1.10
C ASP A 325 -18.81 -28.16 -2.24
N PHE A 326 -18.99 -26.84 -2.30
CA PHE A 326 -19.79 -26.14 -3.32
C PHE A 326 -21.29 -26.44 -3.29
N THR A 327 -21.84 -26.80 -2.12
CA THR A 327 -23.28 -27.07 -1.94
C THR A 327 -24.02 -25.99 -1.14
N ARG A 328 -23.30 -25.06 -0.51
CA ARG A 328 -23.88 -24.03 0.35
C ARG A 328 -24.47 -22.88 -0.48
N GLU A 329 -25.75 -22.58 -0.35
CA GLU A 329 -26.38 -21.53 -1.18
C GLU A 329 -25.99 -20.10 -0.74
N GLU A 330 -25.75 -19.85 0.55
CA GLU A 330 -25.46 -18.49 1.05
C GLU A 330 -24.14 -17.92 0.51
N THR A 331 -23.23 -18.77 0.04
CA THR A 331 -21.95 -18.33 -0.53
C THR A 331 -21.98 -18.24 -2.06
N ARG A 332 -23.08 -18.66 -2.70
CA ARG A 332 -23.16 -18.86 -4.15
C ARG A 332 -23.24 -17.56 -4.93
N ARG A 333 -24.01 -16.57 -4.43
CA ARG A 333 -24.23 -15.30 -5.13
C ARG A 333 -22.94 -14.49 -5.30
N ASN A 334 -22.12 -14.39 -4.25
CA ASN A 334 -20.83 -13.69 -4.32
C ASN A 334 -19.83 -14.43 -5.23
N CYS A 335 -19.93 -15.76 -5.34
CA CYS A 335 -19.07 -16.57 -6.20
C CYS A 335 -19.50 -16.59 -7.68
N ALA A 336 -20.77 -16.35 -8.00
CA ALA A 336 -21.32 -16.59 -9.34
C ALA A 336 -20.65 -15.78 -10.48
N LYS A 337 -20.11 -14.59 -10.17
CA LYS A 337 -19.45 -13.69 -11.14
C LYS A 337 -17.94 -13.86 -11.23
N VAL A 338 -17.36 -14.77 -10.43
CA VAL A 338 -15.92 -15.02 -10.41
C VAL A 338 -15.49 -15.65 -11.74
N LYS A 339 -14.51 -15.01 -12.38
CA LYS A 339 -13.91 -15.39 -13.66
C LYS A 339 -12.49 -15.91 -13.53
N LYS A 340 -11.89 -15.76 -12.35
CA LYS A 340 -10.54 -16.24 -12.08
C LYS A 340 -10.42 -16.68 -10.62
N ILE A 341 -9.87 -17.88 -10.44
CA ILE A 341 -9.48 -18.39 -9.12
C ILE A 341 -7.99 -18.69 -9.16
N THR A 342 -7.24 -18.04 -8.28
CA THR A 342 -5.81 -18.27 -8.11
C THR A 342 -5.60 -19.08 -6.82
N SER A 343 -5.03 -20.28 -6.94
CA SER A 343 -4.72 -21.14 -5.79
C SER A 343 -3.33 -21.75 -5.92
N ILE A 344 -2.74 -22.13 -4.76
CA ILE A 344 -1.42 -22.78 -4.70
C ILE A 344 -1.50 -24.20 -5.26
N VAL A 345 -2.64 -24.87 -5.07
CA VAL A 345 -2.89 -26.24 -5.50
C VAL A 345 -3.84 -26.22 -6.71
N PRO A 346 -3.69 -27.13 -7.67
CA PRO A 346 -4.62 -27.25 -8.79
C PRO A 346 -6.08 -27.32 -8.33
N VAL A 347 -6.95 -26.58 -9.02
CA VAL A 347 -8.39 -26.58 -8.78
C VAL A 347 -8.98 -27.85 -9.40
N VAL A 348 -9.79 -28.57 -8.62
CA VAL A 348 -10.51 -29.75 -9.11
C VAL A 348 -11.93 -29.34 -9.48
N HIS A 349 -12.32 -29.56 -10.73
CA HIS A 349 -13.61 -29.14 -11.27
C HIS A 349 -14.64 -30.26 -11.16
N SER A 350 -15.37 -30.33 -10.04
CA SER A 350 -16.58 -31.15 -9.93
C SER A 350 -17.78 -30.49 -10.64
N GLU A 351 -18.87 -31.22 -10.85
CA GLU A 351 -20.11 -30.64 -11.39
C GLU A 351 -20.64 -29.50 -10.50
N ASP A 352 -20.66 -29.72 -9.17
CA ASP A 352 -21.04 -28.69 -8.20
C ASP A 352 -20.14 -27.46 -8.29
N PHE A 353 -18.83 -27.64 -8.48
CA PHE A 353 -17.89 -26.54 -8.69
C PHE A 353 -18.26 -25.70 -9.93
N CYS A 354 -18.57 -26.36 -11.04
CA CYS A 354 -18.96 -25.69 -12.29
C CYS A 354 -20.25 -24.88 -12.11
N LEU A 355 -21.22 -25.41 -11.37
CA LEU A 355 -22.47 -24.74 -11.04
C LEU A 355 -22.27 -23.55 -10.07
N TYR A 356 -21.24 -23.63 -9.23
CA TYR A 356 -20.87 -22.60 -8.27
C TYR A 356 -20.16 -21.41 -8.90
N PHE A 357 -19.35 -21.67 -9.92
CA PHE A 357 -18.54 -20.69 -10.63
C PHE A 357 -18.83 -20.67 -12.14
N PRO A 358 -20.07 -20.35 -12.55
CA PRO A 358 -20.50 -20.43 -13.94
C PRO A 358 -19.74 -19.47 -14.86
N SER A 359 -19.13 -18.41 -14.31
CA SER A 359 -18.40 -17.40 -15.07
C SER A 359 -16.93 -17.77 -15.33
N LEU A 360 -16.39 -18.87 -14.76
CA LEU A 360 -15.05 -19.38 -15.09
C LEU A 360 -14.96 -19.98 -16.49
N TYR A 361 -16.10 -20.33 -17.08
CA TYR A 361 -16.21 -21.05 -18.35
C TYR A 361 -16.79 -20.20 -19.49
N LYS A 362 -16.89 -18.89 -19.28
CA LYS A 362 -17.34 -17.88 -20.26
C LYS A 362 -16.19 -16.94 -20.57
#